data_AF-A0A975TLW8-F1
#
_entry.id   AF-A0A975TLW8-F1
#
_cell.length_a   1.000
_cell.length_b   1.000
_cell.length_c   1.000
_cell.angle_alpha   90.00
_cell.angle_beta   90.00
_cell.angle_gamma   90.00
#
_symmetry.space_group_name_H-M   'P 1'
#
loop_
_entity.id
_entity.type
_entity.pdbx_description
1 polymer ?
#
loop_
_entity_poly.entity_id
_entity_poly.type
_entity_poly.pdbx_seq_one_letter_code
_entity_poly.pdbx_strand_id
1 'polypeptide(L)'
;MTHGRGADSGTVDQPRTARLICRPGVTLYVDEEQLDFHITASPDHTTEDLTEVLRAAEALGLSLLDQDDCEPEVLPDDSIRLYLKSIA
;
A
#
# COMPACT_ATOMS: atom_id res chain seq x y z
N MET A 1 -0.25 37.21 33.01
CA MET A 1 -0.76 37.21 31.62
C MET A 1 0.44 37.05 30.70
N THR A 2 0.75 35.83 30.29
CA THR A 2 1.78 35.55 29.28
C THR A 2 1.26 34.38 28.45
N HIS A 3 0.58 34.71 27.35
CA HIS A 3 0.17 33.72 26.35
C HIS A 3 1.39 33.39 25.49
N GLY A 4 2.01 32.25 25.77
CA GLY A 4 3.02 31.64 24.90
C GLY A 4 2.32 31.01 23.71
N ARG A 5 2.40 31.69 22.56
CA ARG A 5 1.93 31.24 21.25
C ARG A 5 2.95 30.24 20.70
N GLY A 6 2.72 28.95 20.94
CA GLY A 6 3.42 27.86 20.25
C GLY A 6 2.70 27.58 18.94
N ALA A 7 3.30 28.02 17.84
CA ALA A 7 2.88 27.65 16.49
C ALA A 7 3.56 26.33 16.15
N ASP A 8 2.90 25.20 16.44
CA ASP A 8 3.30 23.93 15.86
C ASP A 8 2.62 23.82 14.50
N SER A 9 3.31 24.37 13.49
CA SER A 9 3.08 24.04 12.09
C SER A 9 3.39 22.56 11.90
N GLY A 10 2.42 21.71 12.19
CA GLY A 10 2.37 20.37 11.65
C GLY A 10 2.15 20.51 10.16
N THR A 11 3.25 20.52 9.40
CA THR A 11 3.21 20.28 7.96
C THR A 11 2.58 18.90 7.80
N VAL A 12 1.28 18.87 7.53
CA VAL A 12 0.63 17.68 6.99
C VAL A 12 1.28 17.46 5.65
N ASP A 13 2.30 16.60 5.66
CA ASP A 13 2.89 16.00 4.48
C ASP A 13 1.73 15.38 3.71
N GLN A 14 1.24 16.09 2.70
CA GLN A 14 0.23 15.55 1.80
C GLN A 14 0.98 14.51 0.97
N PRO A 15 0.70 13.20 1.08
CA PRO A 15 1.33 12.22 0.21
C PRO A 15 0.80 12.51 -1.20
N ARG A 16 1.59 13.25 -1.99
CA ARG A 16 1.11 13.84 -3.24
C ARG A 16 1.23 12.91 -4.44
N THR A 17 1.66 11.66 -4.25
CA THR A 17 2.05 10.85 -5.39
C THR A 17 1.91 9.33 -5.22
N ALA A 18 1.13 8.84 -4.25
CA ALA A 18 0.84 7.41 -4.21
C ALA A 18 0.04 6.98 -5.44
N ARG A 19 0.56 6.01 -6.19
CA ARG A 19 -0.12 5.42 -7.35
C ARG A 19 -0.99 4.27 -6.88
N LEU A 20 -2.25 4.32 -7.28
CA LEU A 20 -3.25 3.29 -7.00
C LEU A 20 -3.62 2.57 -8.28
N ILE A 21 -3.59 1.23 -8.25
CA ILE A 21 -4.15 0.39 -9.31
C ILE A 21 -5.27 -0.43 -8.67
N CYS A 22 -6.51 -0.15 -9.07
CA CYS A 22 -7.70 -0.76 -8.49
C CYS A 22 -8.35 -1.76 -9.44
N ARG A 23 -8.68 -2.93 -8.90
CA ARG A 23 -9.55 -3.96 -9.48
C ARG A 23 -10.67 -4.31 -8.48
N PRO A 24 -11.75 -4.95 -8.92
CA PRO A 24 -12.77 -5.47 -8.00
C PRO A 24 -12.14 -6.30 -6.88
N GLY A 25 -12.27 -5.83 -5.64
CA GLY A 25 -11.74 -6.50 -4.46
C GLY A 25 -10.22 -6.52 -4.33
N VAL A 26 -9.43 -5.86 -5.19
CA VAL A 26 -7.97 -5.81 -5.07
C VAL A 26 -7.43 -4.42 -5.39
N THR A 27 -6.58 -3.87 -4.54
CA THR A 27 -5.94 -2.56 -4.75
C THR A 27 -4.44 -2.66 -4.51
N LEU A 28 -3.64 -2.27 -5.50
CA LEU A 28 -2.21 -2.03 -5.33
C LEU A 28 -1.97 -0.57 -4.95
N TYR A 29 -1.24 -0.38 -3.87
CA TYR A 29 -0.73 0.88 -3.36
C TYR A 29 0.78 0.97 -3.62
N VAL A 30 1.22 2.03 -4.29
CA VAL A 30 2.63 2.29 -4.58
C VAL A 30 2.99 3.71 -4.16
N ASP A 31 3.70 3.85 -3.05
CA ASP A 31 4.24 5.11 -2.56
C ASP A 31 5.77 5.05 -2.57
N GLU A 32 6.36 5.57 -3.65
CA GLU A 32 7.81 5.60 -3.84
C GLU A 32 8.52 6.57 -2.88
N GLU A 33 7.81 7.57 -2.34
CA GLU A 33 8.40 8.56 -1.43
C GLU A 33 8.55 7.99 -0.03
N GLN A 34 7.53 7.26 0.44
CA GLN A 34 7.54 6.61 1.75
C GLN A 34 8.09 5.19 1.71
N LEU A 35 8.43 4.67 0.53
CA LEU A 35 8.83 3.27 0.30
C LEU A 35 7.77 2.29 0.83
N ASP A 36 6.49 2.65 0.70
CA ASP A 36 5.34 1.84 1.11
C ASP A 36 4.67 1.24 -0.12
N PHE A 37 4.83 -0.08 -0.28
CA PHE A 37 4.30 -0.85 -1.39
C PHE A 37 3.48 -2.02 -0.83
N HIS A 38 2.17 -2.01 -1.07
CA HIS A 38 1.31 -3.09 -0.59
C HIS A 38 0.11 -3.34 -1.51
N ILE A 39 -0.37 -4.57 -1.53
CA ILE A 39 -1.62 -4.97 -2.16
C ILE A 39 -2.63 -5.25 -1.05
N THR A 40 -3.81 -4.66 -1.14
CA THR A 40 -4.95 -5.02 -0.29
C THR A 40 -5.94 -5.83 -1.12
N ALA A 41 -6.27 -7.03 -0.67
CA ALA A 41 -7.23 -7.93 -1.30
C ALA A 41 -8.40 -8.22 -0.34
N SER A 42 -9.62 -7.87 -0.74
CA SER A 42 -10.87 -8.20 -0.05
C SER A 42 -11.15 -9.71 -0.14
N PRO A 43 -11.92 -10.28 0.80
CA PRO A 43 -12.29 -11.70 0.76
C PRO A 43 -13.06 -12.11 -0.50
N ASP A 44 -13.71 -11.15 -1.17
CA ASP A 44 -14.51 -11.39 -2.38
C ASP A 44 -13.70 -11.25 -3.69
N HIS A 45 -12.38 -11.08 -3.61
CA HIS A 45 -11.53 -10.93 -4.78
C HIS A 45 -11.56 -12.16 -5.69
N THR A 46 -11.42 -11.94 -6.99
CA THR A 46 -11.23 -13.03 -7.95
C THR A 46 -9.74 -13.29 -8.17
N THR A 47 -9.39 -14.54 -8.49
CA THR A 47 -8.01 -14.91 -8.84
C THR A 47 -7.53 -14.16 -10.08
N GLU A 48 -8.43 -13.85 -11.02
CA GLU A 48 -8.11 -13.08 -12.23
C GLU A 48 -7.69 -11.65 -11.88
N ASP A 49 -8.52 -10.94 -11.10
CA ASP A 49 -8.22 -9.57 -10.66
C ASP A 49 -6.92 -9.49 -9.87
N LEU A 50 -6.69 -10.43 -8.95
CA LEU A 50 -5.44 -10.50 -8.19
C LEU A 50 -4.24 -10.73 -9.10
N THR A 51 -4.35 -11.65 -10.07
CA THR A 51 -3.27 -11.95 -11.01
C THR A 51 -2.91 -10.72 -11.85
N GLU A 52 -3.89 -9.96 -12.29
CA GLU A 52 -3.66 -8.73 -13.06
C GLU A 52 -2.96 -7.66 -12.23
N VAL A 53 -3.36 -7.48 -10.97
CA VAL A 53 -2.70 -6.55 -10.05
C VAL A 53 -1.26 -6.96 -9.77
N LEU A 54 -1.00 -8.25 -9.59
CA LEU A 54 0.36 -8.77 -9.41
C LEU A 54 1.23 -8.53 -10.64
N ARG A 55 0.72 -8.78 -11.84
CA ARG A 55 1.44 -8.45 -13.09
C ARG A 55 1.70 -6.96 -13.23
N ALA A 56 0.76 -6.12 -12.80
CA ALA A 56 0.95 -4.67 -12.80
C ALA A 56 2.05 -4.26 -11.80
N ALA A 57 2.11 -4.88 -10.63
CA ALA A 57 3.19 -4.67 -9.66
C ALA A 57 4.55 -5.11 -10.23
N GLU A 58 4.64 -6.29 -10.83
CA GLU A 58 5.87 -6.78 -11.49
C GLU A 58 6.34 -5.84 -12.61
N ALA A 59 5.41 -5.33 -13.43
CA ALA A 59 5.72 -4.37 -14.48
C ALA A 59 6.24 -3.01 -13.95
N LEU A 60 5.94 -2.70 -12.68
CA LEU A 60 6.49 -1.55 -11.95
C LEU A 60 7.81 -1.87 -11.23
N GLY A 61 8.32 -3.10 -11.37
CA GLY A 61 9.53 -3.55 -10.68
C GLY A 61 9.30 -3.84 -9.20
N LEU A 62 8.07 -4.18 -8.81
CA LEU A 62 7.72 -4.60 -7.45
C LEU A 62 7.52 -6.12 -7.42
N SER A 63 7.98 -6.75 -6.35
CA SER A 63 7.75 -8.17 -6.08
C SER A 63 7.04 -8.34 -4.75
N LEU A 64 6.13 -9.31 -4.66
CA LEU A 64 5.61 -9.78 -3.39
C LEU A 64 6.76 -10.19 -2.46
N LEU A 65 6.61 -9.87 -1.18
CA LEU A 65 7.44 -10.46 -0.14
C LEU A 65 6.95 -11.88 0.12
N ASP A 66 7.90 -12.82 0.25
CA ASP A 66 7.58 -14.17 0.68
C ASP A 66 7.03 -14.15 2.12
N GLN A 67 6.22 -15.14 2.47
CA GLN A 67 5.61 -15.22 3.81
C GLN A 67 6.67 -15.36 4.92
N ASP A 68 7.84 -15.91 4.58
CA ASP A 68 8.98 -16.00 5.49
C ASP A 68 9.69 -14.65 5.69
N ASP A 69 9.59 -13.74 4.71
CA ASP A 69 10.15 -12.39 4.78
C ASP A 69 9.18 -11.43 5.49
N CYS A 70 7.88 -11.55 5.23
CA CYS A 70 6.85 -10.70 5.81
C CYS A 70 5.48 -11.40 5.85
N GLU A 71 4.91 -11.52 7.05
CA GLU A 71 3.58 -12.10 7.21
C GLU A 71 2.50 -11.13 6.68
N PRO A 72 1.51 -11.64 5.90
CA PRO A 72 0.35 -10.87 5.52
C PRO A 72 -0.43 -10.34 6.73
N GLU A 73 -0.92 -9.11 6.64
CA GLU A 73 -1.75 -8.52 7.67
C GLU A 73 -3.23 -8.72 7.33
N VAL A 74 -4.02 -9.27 8.26
CA VAL A 74 -5.48 -9.34 8.12
C VAL A 74 -6.09 -8.08 8.71
N LEU A 75 -6.80 -7.34 7.88
CA LEU A 75 -7.45 -6.08 8.22
C LEU A 75 -8.82 -6.31 8.90
N PRO A 76 -9.37 -5.30 9.59
CA PRO A 76 -10.64 -5.44 10.32
C PRO A 76 -11.88 -5.73 9.45
N ASP A 77 -11.78 -5.51 8.14
CA ASP A 77 -12.81 -5.78 7.13
C ASP A 77 -12.64 -7.14 6.44
N ASP A 78 -11.86 -8.04 7.05
CA ASP A 78 -11.46 -9.35 6.51
C ASP A 78 -10.61 -9.28 5.21
N SER A 79 -10.21 -8.08 4.80
CA SER A 79 -9.26 -7.89 3.71
C SER A 79 -7.85 -8.31 4.16
N ILE A 80 -7.02 -8.77 3.23
CA ILE A 80 -5.64 -9.15 3.48
C ILE A 80 -4.72 -8.12 2.82
N ARG A 81 -3.74 -7.63 3.56
CA ARG A 81 -2.67 -6.78 3.06
C ARG A 81 -1.40 -7.61 2.85
N LEU A 82 -0.89 -7.58 1.63
CA LEU A 82 0.34 -8.21 1.19
C LEU A 82 1.38 -7.13 0.93
N TYR A 83 2.53 -7.22 1.56
CA TYR A 83 3.61 -6.25 1.39
C TYR A 83 4.50 -6.61 0.19
N LEU A 84 5.03 -5.59 -0.48
CA LEU A 84 5.90 -5.73 -1.64
C LEU A 84 7.24 -5.06 -1.37
N LYS A 85 8.27 -5.53 -2.08
CA LYS A 85 9.58 -4.90 -2.17
C LYS A 85 9.83 -4.42 -3.59
N SER A 86 10.52 -3.29 -3.72
CA SER A 86 11.09 -2.88 -4.99
C SER A 86 12.27 -3.79 -5.34
N ILE A 87 12.29 -4.25 -6.59
CA ILE A 87 13.36 -5.03 -7.21
C ILE A 87 13.94 -4.34 -8.47
N ALA A 88 13.51 -3.10 -8.73
CA ALA A 88 14.00 -2.25 -9.81
C ALA A 88 15.36 -1.59 -9.50
#